data_AF-A0AAQ2PZW3-F1
#
_entry.id   AF-A0AAQ2PZW3-F1
#
_cell.length_a   1.000
_cell.length_b   1.000
_cell.length_c   1.000
_cell.angle_alpha   90.00
_cell.angle_beta   90.00
_cell.angle_gamma   90.00
#
_symmetry.space_group_name_H-M   'P 1'
#
loop_
_entity.id
_entity.type
_entity.pdbx_description
1 polymer ?
#
loop_
_entity_poly.entity_id
_entity_poly.type
_entity_poly.pdbx_seq_one_letter_code
_entity_poly.pdbx_strand_id
1 'polypeptide(L)' 'MSACGCRIADIVILEQVSKGKVFSVLANSNHQIKPRQKHYNTLKIDEFRYEF' A
#
# COMPACT_ATOMS: atom_id res chain seq x y z
N MET A 1 0.51 -4.83 -3.16
CA MET A 1 -0.67 -5.06 -2.30
C MET A 1 -1.20 -3.69 -1.90
N SER A 2 -2.51 -3.41 -1.95
CA SER A 2 -3.06 -2.11 -1.48
C SER A 2 -3.15 -2.08 0.04
N ALA A 3 -3.40 -0.90 0.64
CA ALA A 3 -3.49 -0.76 2.10
C ALA A 3 -4.62 -1.60 2.75
N CYS A 4 -5.63 -2.00 1.98
CA CYS A 4 -6.71 -2.89 2.42
C CYS A 4 -6.40 -4.39 2.21
N GLY A 5 -5.22 -4.73 1.69
CA GLY A 5 -4.87 -6.11 1.31
C GLY A 5 -5.44 -6.56 -0.03
N CYS A 6 -6.30 -5.76 -0.67
CA CYS A 6 -6.86 -6.08 -1.98
C CYS A 6 -5.81 -6.03 -3.09
N ARG A 7 -5.97 -6.87 -4.12
CA ARG A 7 -5.16 -6.77 -5.33
C ARG A 7 -5.64 -5.58 -6.15
N ILE A 8 -4.75 -4.99 -6.94
CA ILE A 8 -5.10 -3.90 -7.87
C ILE A 8 -6.17 -4.38 -8.87
N ALA A 9 -6.13 -5.65 -9.26
CA ALA A 9 -7.16 -6.26 -10.11
C ALA A 9 -8.55 -6.23 -9.48
N ASP A 10 -8.66 -6.48 -8.17
CA ASP A 10 -9.95 -6.45 -7.46
C ASP A 10 -10.53 -5.04 -7.45
N ILE A 11 -9.68 -4.02 -7.21
CA ILE A 11 -10.07 -2.61 -7.23
C ILE A 11 -10.57 -2.21 -8.62
N VAL A 12 -9.86 -2.61 -9.67
CA VAL A 12 -10.25 -2.36 -11.07
C VAL A 12 -11.62 -2.93 -11.39
N ILE A 13 -11.91 -4.14 -10.90
CA ILE A 13 -13.20 -4.82 -11.13
C ILE A 13 -14.32 -4.15 -10.33
N LEU A 14 -14.11 -3.92 -9.03
CA LEU A 14 -15.12 -3.35 -8.14
C LEU A 14 -15.48 -1.91 -8.50
N GLU A 15 -14.48 -1.09 -8.80
CA GLU A 15 -14.66 0.34 -9.10
C GLU A 15 -14.89 0.61 -10.60
N GLN A 16 -14.80 -0.43 -11.44
CA GLN A 16 -14.93 -0.34 -12.91
C GLN A 16 -14.02 0.73 -13.54
N VAL A 17 -12.80 0.85 -13.02
CA VAL A 17 -11.79 1.82 -13.48
C VAL A 17 -10.60 1.14 -14.14
N SER A 18 -9.89 1.86 -15.02
CA SER A 18 -8.67 1.32 -15.61
C SER A 18 -7.55 1.14 -14.58
N LYS A 19 -6.69 0.15 -14.79
CA LYS A 19 -5.46 -0.05 -14.00
C LYS A 19 -4.62 1.23 -13.91
N GLY A 20 -4.49 1.94 -15.03
CA GLY A 20 -3.73 3.20 -15.09
C GLY A 20 -4.28 4.28 -14.16
N LYS A 21 -5.61 4.40 -14.03
CA LYS A 21 -6.25 5.32 -13.09
C LYS A 21 -5.99 4.92 -11.64
N VAL A 22 -6.03 3.63 -11.32
CA VAL A 22 -5.68 3.16 -9.97
C VAL A 22 -4.22 3.48 -9.64
N PHE A 23 -3.30 3.20 -10.55
CA PHE A 23 -1.89 3.50 -10.36
C PHE A 23 -1.62 5.01 -10.21
N SER A 24 -2.24 5.85 -11.03
CA SER A 24 -2.04 7.30 -10.94
C SER A 24 -2.55 7.87 -9.61
N VAL A 25 -3.69 7.39 -9.12
CA VAL A 25 -4.22 7.78 -7.80
C VAL A 25 -3.29 7.32 -6.68
N LEU A 26 -2.80 6.08 -6.73
CA LEU A 26 -1.86 5.56 -5.73
C LEU A 26 -0.54 6.33 -5.73
N ALA A 27 0.02 6.62 -6.91
CA ALA A 27 1.28 7.34 -7.07
C ALA A 27 1.18 8.81 -6.61
N ASN A 28 0.02 9.44 -6.84
CA ASN A 28 -0.22 10.83 -6.46
C ASN A 28 -0.86 10.99 -5.07
N SER A 29 -1.06 9.89 -4.34
CA SER A 29 -1.63 9.94 -2.99
C SER A 29 -0.59 10.47 -2.01
N ASN A 30 -0.89 11.61 -1.37
CA ASN A 30 -0.06 12.18 -0.30
C ASN A 30 -0.25 11.45 1.04
N HIS A 31 -0.96 10.31 1.06
CA HIS A 31 -1.21 9.56 2.28
C HIS A 31 0.08 8.90 2.78
N GLN A 32 0.68 9.49 3.80
CA GLN A 32 1.83 8.91 4.49
C GLN A 32 1.36 8.05 5.66
N ILE A 33 1.84 6.81 5.71
CA ILE A 33 1.68 5.95 6.89
C ILE A 33 2.57 6.54 7.99
N LYS A 34 1.97 7.23 8.96
CA LYS A 34 2.68 7.70 10.15
C LYS A 34 2.74 6.55 11.17
N PRO A 35 3.92 6.00 11.47
CA PRO A 35 4.03 4.95 12.47
C PRO A 35 3.63 5.50 13.84
N ARG A 36 2.76 4.78 14.56
CA ARG A 36 2.44 5.11 15.95
C ARG A 36 3.61 4.68 16.84
N GLN A 37 4.60 5.56 17.01
CA GLN A 37 5.80 5.30 17.82
C GLN A 37 5.50 4.86 19.27
N LYS A 38 4.33 5.21 19.83
CA LYS A 38 3.93 4.83 21.20
C LYS A 38 3.90 3.31 21.47
N HIS A 39 3.87 2.47 20.44
CA HIS A 39 3.73 1.01 20.60
C HIS A 39 5.05 0.25 20.44
N TYR A 40 6.15 0.92 20.10
CA TYR A 40 7.45 0.29 19.89
C TYR A 40 8.52 1.03 20.67
N ASN A 41 9.13 0.35 21.66
CA ASN A 41 10.25 0.90 22.44
C ASN A 41 11.53 1.09 21.58
N THR A 42 11.62 0.39 20.45
CA THR A 42 12.75 0.45 19.51
C THR A 42 12.22 0.11 18.12
N LEU A 43 12.64 0.85 17.09
CA LEU A 43 12.34 0.50 15.70
C LEU A 43 13.12 -0.76 15.34
N LYS A 44 12.43 -1.90 15.24
CA LYS A 44 13.02 -3.11 14.64
C LYS A 44 13.00 -2.94 13.12
N ILE A 45 14.16 -3.14 12.50
CA ILE A 45 14.29 -3.24 11.05
C ILE A 45 13.82 -4.64 10.68
N ASP A 46 12.73 -4.72 9.92
CA ASP A 46 12.30 -5.96 9.29
C ASP A 46 12.93 -6.02 7.90
N GLU A 47 13.72 -7.06 7.64
CA GLU A 47 14.37 -7.26 6.35
C GLU A 47 13.34 -7.84 5.39
N PHE A 48 12.81 -7.00 4.51
CA PHE A 48 12.00 -7.48 3.39
C PHE A 48 12.88 -8.33 2.46
N ARG A 49 12.73 -9.65 2.54
CA ARG A 49 13.30 -10.57 1.54
C ARG A 49 12.51 -10.43 0.25
N TYR A 50 13.21 -10.03 -0.80
CA TYR A 50 12.73 -10.19 -2.17
C TYR A 50 13.03 -11.63 -2.60
N GLU A 51 12.05 -12.51 -2.50
CA GLU A 51 12.07 -13.77 -3.25
C GLU A 51 11.39 -13.51 -4.61
N PHE A 52 12.16 -13.69 -5.68
CA PHE A 52 11.71 -13.59 -7.07
C PHE A 52 10.94 -14.83 -7.50
#